data_AF-A0A918FP21-F1
#
_entry.id   AF-A0A918FP21-F1
#
_cell.length_a   1.000
_cell.length_b   1.000
_cell.length_c   1.000
_cell.angle_alpha   90.00
_cell.angle_beta   90.00
_cell.angle_gamma   90.00
#
_symmetry.space_group_name_H-M   'P 1'
#
loop_
_entity.id
_entity.type
_entity.pdbx_description
1 polymer ?
#
loop_
_entity_poly.entity_id
_entity_poly.type
_entity_poly.pdbx_seq_one_letter_code
_entity_poly.pdbx_strand_id
1 'polypeptide(L)'
;MSHYENTPPQIYEITWQTGHVETVIAHQVSHDSLKMRVTSLGDGAFGTDSEGARIKFHAEVDGRWTLQLSAHEADIRTIRNITRGEQAPGGAA
;
A
#
# COMPACT_ATOMS: atom_id res chain seq x y z
N MET A 1 18.42 13.21 15.19
CA MET A 1 18.73 11.79 14.91
C MET A 1 17.42 11.13 14.59
N SER A 2 17.11 10.94 13.29
CA SER A 2 15.81 10.42 12.89
C SER A 2 15.74 8.93 13.19
N HIS A 3 14.72 8.54 13.96
CA HIS A 3 14.34 7.17 14.28
C HIS A 3 13.77 6.44 13.05
N TYR A 4 14.51 6.42 11.94
CA TYR A 4 14.26 5.42 10.91
C TYR A 4 15.01 4.19 11.40
N GLU A 5 14.32 3.31 12.11
CA GLU A 5 14.86 1.99 12.44
C GLU A 5 15.46 1.39 11.15
N ASN A 6 16.63 0.76 11.26
CA ASN A 6 17.29 0.00 10.20
C ASN A 6 16.43 -1.21 9.79
N THR A 7 15.21 -0.98 9.32
CA THR A 7 14.33 -2.01 8.82
C THR A 7 14.87 -2.41 7.45
N PRO A 8 15.33 -3.66 7.27
CA PRO A 8 15.82 -4.09 5.98
C PRO A 8 14.72 -3.93 4.92
N PRO A 9 15.08 -3.58 3.67
CA PRO A 9 14.10 -3.47 2.59
C PRO A 9 13.38 -4.81 2.41
N GLN A 10 12.07 -4.72 2.26
CA GLN A 10 11.17 -5.84 2.00
C GLN A 10 10.69 -5.77 0.55
N ILE A 11 10.37 -6.94 -0.01
CA ILE A 11 9.89 -7.09 -1.38
C ILE A 11 8.39 -7.32 -1.33
N TYR A 12 7.64 -6.52 -2.08
CA TYR A 12 6.19 -6.61 -2.19
C TYR A 12 5.77 -6.90 -3.63
N GLU A 13 4.89 -7.87 -3.82
CA GLU A 13 4.17 -8.10 -5.07
C GLU A 13 2.84 -7.36 -5.01
N ILE A 14 2.56 -6.55 -6.02
CA ILE A 14 1.33 -5.79 -6.15
C ILE A 14 0.59 -6.31 -7.38
N THR A 15 -0.63 -6.81 -7.16
CA THR A 15 -1.56 -7.08 -8.26
C THR A 15 -2.51 -5.90 -8.38
N TRP A 16 -2.59 -5.33 -9.57
CA TRP A 16 -3.48 -4.22 -9.91
C TRP A 16 -4.87 -4.72 -10.30
N GLN A 17 -5.89 -3.86 -10.21
CA GLN A 17 -7.25 -4.17 -10.70
C GLN A 17 -7.26 -4.51 -12.20
N THR A 18 -6.32 -3.95 -12.97
CA THR A 18 -6.12 -4.26 -14.39
C THR A 18 -5.58 -5.68 -14.64
N GLY A 19 -5.14 -6.38 -13.59
CA GLY A 19 -4.45 -7.66 -13.69
C GLY A 19 -2.94 -7.55 -13.93
N HIS A 20 -2.40 -6.33 -14.09
CA HIS A 20 -0.95 -6.13 -14.07
C HIS A 20 -0.37 -6.56 -12.72
N VAL A 21 0.83 -7.12 -12.72
CA VAL A 21 1.57 -7.49 -11.51
C VAL A 21 2.94 -6.83 -11.57
N GLU A 22 3.35 -6.18 -10.49
CA GLU A 22 4.69 -5.64 -10.34
C GLU A 22 5.27 -5.89 -8.95
N THR A 23 6.59 -5.73 -8.86
CA THR A 23 7.34 -5.94 -7.63
C THR A 23 7.96 -4.62 -7.16
N VAL A 24 7.71 -4.26 -5.91
CA VAL A 24 8.22 -3.02 -5.29
C VAL A 24 9.07 -3.37 -4.08
N ILE A 25 10.23 -2.73 -3.96
CA ILE A 25 11.10 -2.82 -2.78
C ILE A 25 10.80 -1.63 -1.87
N ALA A 26 10.50 -1.89 -0.59
CA ALA A 26 10.18 -0.85 0.37
C ALA A 26 10.69 -1.20 1.78
N HIS A 27 11.20 -0.19 2.48
CA HIS A 27 11.52 -0.27 3.90
C HIS A 27 10.27 0.01 4.76
N GLN A 28 9.34 0.82 4.24
CA GLN A 28 8.10 1.18 4.92
C GLN A 28 6.93 1.22 3.95
N VAL A 29 5.82 0.63 4.35
CA VAL A 29 4.51 0.78 3.69
C VAL A 29 3.60 1.53 4.62
N SER A 30 3.00 2.61 4.14
CA SER A 30 2.01 3.38 4.88
C SER A 30 0.70 3.49 4.11
N HIS A 31 -0.38 3.52 4.88
CA HIS A 31 -1.73 3.76 4.38
C HIS A 31 -2.20 5.11 4.93
N ASP A 32 -2.52 6.05 4.04
CA ASP A 32 -3.27 7.23 4.44
C ASP A 32 -4.69 6.78 4.78
N SER A 33 -4.97 6.51 6.06
CA SER A 33 -6.27 6.01 6.48
C SER A 33 -7.40 6.94 6.01
N LEU A 34 -8.47 6.32 5.50
CA LEU A 34 -9.66 6.99 4.98
C LEU A 34 -10.08 8.15 5.87
N LYS A 35 -9.89 9.38 5.39
CA LYS A 35 -10.80 10.47 5.80
C LYS A 35 -12.07 10.25 5.01
N MET A 36 -13.00 9.45 5.56
CA MET A 36 -14.36 9.36 5.04
C MET A 36 -14.94 10.77 4.99
N ARG A 37 -15.12 11.33 3.79
CA ARG A 37 -15.90 12.56 3.65
C ARG A 37 -17.34 12.14 3.44
N VAL A 38 -18.17 12.59 4.37
CA VAL A 38 -19.62 12.45 4.28
C VAL A 38 -20.15 13.78 3.76
N THR A 39 -20.76 13.76 2.58
CA THR A 39 -21.41 14.92 1.97
C THR A 39 -22.91 14.69 1.93
N SER A 40 -23.70 15.68 2.36
CA SER A 40 -25.17 15.63 2.21
C SER A 40 -25.53 15.95 0.75
N LEU A 41 -26.23 15.04 0.08
CA LEU A 41 -26.60 15.17 -1.34
C LEU A 41 -28.00 15.78 -1.55
N GLY A 42 -28.71 16.13 -0.48
CA GLY A 42 -30.14 16.50 -0.51
C GLY A 42 -31.06 15.30 -0.25
N ASP A 43 -32.34 15.55 0.07
CA ASP A 43 -33.39 14.54 0.31
C ASP A 43 -33.06 13.45 1.37
N GLY A 44 -32.20 13.78 2.33
CA GLY A 44 -31.75 12.84 3.37
C GLY A 44 -30.74 11.80 2.90
N ALA A 45 -30.21 11.93 1.68
CA ALA A 45 -29.15 11.08 1.15
C ALA A 45 -27.76 11.57 1.57
N PHE A 46 -26.90 10.63 1.93
CA PHE A 46 -25.48 10.87 2.21
C PHE A 46 -24.62 10.22 1.13
N GLY A 47 -23.72 11.00 0.53
CA GLY A 47 -22.63 10.51 -0.29
C GLY A 47 -21.41 10.26 0.59
N THR A 48 -20.79 9.10 0.46
CA THR A 48 -19.50 8.80 1.08
C THR A 48 -18.46 8.72 -0.02
N ASP A 49 -17.43 9.57 0.05
CA ASP A 49 -16.24 9.41 -0.79
C ASP A 49 -15.12 8.69 0.00
N SER A 50 -14.51 7.71 -0.66
CA SER A 50 -13.25 7.08 -0.25
C SER A 50 -12.12 7.42 -1.22
N GLU A 51 -12.35 8.34 -2.17
CA GLU A 51 -11.50 8.63 -3.34
C GLU A 51 -10.05 9.07 -3.01
N GLY A 52 -9.74 9.31 -1.74
CA GLY A 52 -8.42 9.76 -1.31
C GLY A 52 -7.49 8.70 -0.72
N ALA A 53 -7.95 7.46 -0.48
CA ALA A 53 -7.13 6.46 0.19
C ALA A 53 -5.94 6.05 -0.68
N ARG A 54 -4.72 6.28 -0.19
CA ARG A 54 -3.48 5.99 -0.90
C ARG A 54 -2.58 5.10 -0.08
N ILE A 55 -1.96 4.15 -0.77
CA ILE A 55 -0.90 3.32 -0.23
C ILE A 55 0.43 3.88 -0.76
N LYS A 56 1.41 4.04 0.14
CA LYS A 56 2.72 4.59 -0.16
C LYS A 56 3.80 3.62 0.25
N PHE A 57 4.74 3.37 -0.67
CA PHE A 57 5.91 2.54 -0.47
C PHE A 57 7.14 3.44 -0.45
N HIS A 58 7.85 3.46 0.67
CA HIS A 58 9.08 4.23 0.82
C HIS A 58 10.27 3.29 0.95
N ALA A 59 11.37 3.65 0.28
CA ALA A 59 12.64 2.99 0.42
C ALA A 59 13.76 4.01 0.56
N GLU A 60 14.83 3.62 1.24
CA GLU A 60 16.11 4.29 1.08
C GLU A 60 16.74 3.87 -0.25
N VAL A 61 17.06 4.85 -1.08
CA VAL A 61 17.81 4.68 -2.34
C VAL A 61 18.97 5.66 -2.30
N ASP A 62 20.20 5.16 -2.48
CA ASP A 62 21.43 5.95 -2.42
C ASP A 62 21.55 6.82 -1.15
N GLY A 63 21.15 6.28 0.01
CA GLY A 63 21.18 6.98 1.30
C GLY A 63 20.07 8.03 1.46
N ARG A 64 19.09 8.09 0.55
CA ARG A 64 17.98 9.04 0.59
C ARG A 64 16.63 8.33 0.70
N TRP A 65 15.86 8.75 1.69
CA TRP A 65 14.47 8.32 1.81
C TRP A 65 13.63 8.84 0.65
N THR A 66 13.08 7.89 -0.13
CA THR A 66 12.43 8.15 -1.40
C THR A 66 11.09 7.41 -1.46
N LEU A 67 10.07 8.09 -1.98
CA LEU A 67 8.79 7.47 -2.32
C LEU A 67 8.97 6.66 -3.62
N GLN A 68 8.91 5.33 -3.51
CA GLN A 68 9.05 4.40 -4.64
C GLN A 68 7.74 4.27 -5.42
N LEU A 69 6.64 4.09 -4.71
CA LEU A 69 5.32 3.96 -5.29
C LEU A 69 4.29 4.69 -4.44
N SER A 70 3.36 5.38 -5.10
CA SER A 70 2.12 5.82 -4.48
C SER A 70 0.96 5.57 -5.43
N ALA A 71 -0.06 4.88 -4.93
CA ALA A 71 -1.22 4.52 -5.72
C ALA A 71 -2.51 4.64 -4.91
N HIS A 72 -3.63 4.79 -5.60
CA HIS A 72 -4.94 4.72 -4.97
C HIS A 72 -5.21 3.28 -4.54
N GLU A 73 -5.76 3.11 -3.34
CA GLU A 73 -6.18 1.79 -2.86
C GLU A 73 -7.16 1.14 -3.84
N ALA A 74 -8.04 1.92 -4.47
CA ALA A 74 -9.00 1.46 -5.46
C ALA A 74 -8.37 0.81 -6.71
N ASP A 75 -7.13 1.18 -7.07
CA ASP A 75 -6.43 0.62 -8.23
C ASP A 75 -5.72 -0.70 -7.90
N ILE A 76 -5.56 -1.00 -6.61
CA ILE A 76 -4.83 -2.16 -6.11
C ILE A 76 -5.82 -3.29 -5.83
N ARG A 77 -5.51 -4.49 -6.32
CA ARG A 77 -6.26 -5.70 -6.03
C ARG A 77 -5.70 -6.43 -4.82
N THR A 78 -4.39 -6.64 -4.78
CA THR A 78 -3.69 -7.27 -3.64
C THR A 78 -2.28 -6.71 -3.48
N ILE A 79 -1.79 -6.68 -2.24
CA ILE A 79 -0.39 -6.45 -1.90
C ILE A 79 0.07 -7.64 -1.07
N ARG A 80 1.18 -8.27 -1.46
CA ARG A 80 1.76 -9.43 -0.78
C ARG A 80 3.20 -9.14 -0.43
N ASN A 81 3.59 -9.35 0.82
CA ASN A 81 5.00 -9.34 1.19
C ASN A 81 5.63 -10.69 0.83
N ILE A 82 6.55 -10.68 -0.12
CA ILE A 82 7.21 -11.87 -0.67
C ILE A 82 8.70 -11.95 -0.29
N THR A 83 9.15 -11.13 0.67
CA THR A 83 10.57 -11.02 1.07
C THR A 83 11.23 -12.36 1.40
N ARG A 84 10.47 -13.35 1.89
CA ARG A 84 10.95 -14.68 2.28
C ARG A 84 10.42 -15.82 1.39
N GLY A 85 9.87 -15.50 0.22
CA GLY A 85 9.10 -16.46 -0.60
C GLY A 85 7.67 -16.66 -0.08
N GLU A 86 6.86 -17.37 -0.85
CA GLU A 86 5.44 -17.64 -0.52
C GLU A 86 5.29 -18.33 0.84
N GLN A 87 4.63 -17.68 1.80
CA GLN A 87 3.97 -18.40 2.89
C GLN A 87 2.53 -18.68 2.46
N ALA A 88 2.33 -19.80 1.76
CA ALA A 88 0.99 -20.35 1.58
C ALA A 88 0.41 -20.73 2.97
N PRO A 89 -0.81 -20.32 3.32
CA PRO A 89 -1.46 -20.85 4.51
C PRO A 89 -1.87 -22.30 4.21
N GLY A 90 -1.09 -23.26 4.70
CA GLY A 90 -1.43 -24.69 4.62
C GLY A 90 -0.32 -25.56 4.05
N GLY A 91 0.79 -25.70 4.77
CA GLY A 91 1.65 -26.86 4.63
C GLY A 91 1.11 -28.00 5.49
N ALA A 92 0.21 -28.81 4.93
CA ALA A 92 -0.06 -30.14 5.45
C ALA A 92 0.69 -31.15 4.58
N ALA A 93 1.66 -31.83 5.19
CA ALA A 93 2.19 -33.12 4.75
C ALA A 93 2.51 -33.93 6.01
#